data_AF-D6YZQ6-F1
#
_entry.id   AF-D6YZQ6-F1
#
_cell.length_a   1.000
_cell.length_b   1.000
_cell.length_c   1.000
_cell.angle_alpha   90.00
_cell.angle_beta   90.00
_cell.angle_gamma   90.00
#
_symmetry.space_group_name_H-M   'P 1'
#
loop_
_entity.id
_entity.type
_entity.pdbx_description
1 polymer ?
#
loop_
_entity_poly.entity_id
_entity_poly.type
_entity_poly.pdbx_seq_one_letter_code
_entity_poly.pdbx_strand_id
1 'polypeptide(L)' 'MEGTFQEGWYTHPTLGLIRVFTSGSEWVYVCYTSNGRKALSRERPLDGWTWALSEPSHTSPSGFADQ' A
#
# COMPACT_ATOMS: atom_id res chain seq x y z
N MET A 1 12.16 6.09 -16.18
CA MET A 1 11.39 4.90 -15.76
C MET A 1 10.36 5.42 -14.78
N GLU A 2 9.23 5.85 -15.32
CA GLU A 2 8.24 6.66 -14.60
C GLU A 2 7.22 5.72 -13.95
N GLY A 3 7.25 5.66 -12.61
CA GLY A 3 6.10 5.35 -11.76
C GLY A 3 5.37 4.02 -11.94
N THR A 4 6.02 2.87 -11.72
CA THR A 4 5.27 1.61 -11.52
C THR A 4 4.57 1.57 -10.16
N PHE A 5 5.18 2.20 -9.15
CA PHE A 5 4.69 2.19 -7.77
C PHE A 5 4.06 3.53 -7.41
N GLN A 6 2.98 3.47 -6.63
CA GLN A 6 2.33 4.65 -6.07
C GLN A 6 2.31 4.56 -4.55
N GLU A 7 2.58 5.69 -3.91
CA GLU A 7 2.47 5.82 -2.46
C GLU A 7 1.00 5.75 -2.04
N GLY A 8 0.73 5.00 -0.97
CA GLY A 8 -0.64 4.75 -0.56
C GLY A 8 -0.81 3.53 0.34
N TRP A 9 -2.06 3.21 0.62
CA TRP A 9 -2.46 2.04 1.39
C TRP A 9 -2.96 0.95 0.44
N TYR A 10 -2.46 -0.26 0.66
CA TYR A 10 -2.76 -1.43 -0.16
C TYR A 10 -3.09 -2.63 0.70
N THR A 11 -3.91 -3.53 0.18
CA THR A 11 -4.19 -4.81 0.82
C THR A 11 -3.48 -5.90 0.05
N HIS A 12 -2.62 -6.63 0.76
CA HIS A 12 -1.88 -7.77 0.24
C HIS A 12 -2.48 -9.06 0.80
N PRO A 13 -2.73 -10.09 -0.04
CA PRO A 13 -3.41 -11.32 0.38
C PRO A 13 -2.70 -12.06 1.52
N THR A 14 -1.37 -12.00 1.56
CA THR A 14 -0.56 -12.68 2.59
C THR A 14 -0.13 -11.77 3.75
N LEU A 15 0.05 -10.47 3.50
CA LEU A 15 0.68 -9.54 4.44
C LEU A 15 -0.35 -8.65 5.15
N GLY A 16 -1.60 -8.65 4.67
CA GLY A 16 -2.66 -7.79 5.16
C GLY A 16 -2.54 -6.36 4.62
N LEU A 17 -2.89 -5.38 5.45
CA LEU A 17 -2.80 -3.97 5.09
C LEU A 17 -1.33 -3.55 5.07
N ILE A 18 -0.85 -3.04 3.95
CA ILE A 18 0.48 -2.47 3.80
C ILE A 18 0.37 -1.00 3.41
N ARG A 19 1.34 -0.19 3.86
CA ARG A 19 1.51 1.18 3.39
C ARG A 19 2.77 1.24 2.54
N VAL A 20 2.64 1.68 1.30
CA VAL A 20 3.74 1.86 0.36
C VAL A 20 4.12 3.35 0.34
N PHE A 21 5.41 3.64 0.43
CA PHE A 21 5.96 4.99 0.38
C PHE A 21 7.44 4.96 0.00
N THR A 22 7.98 6.09 -0.44
CA THR A 22 9.42 6.23 -0.69
C THR A 22 10.16 6.59 0.59
N SER A 23 11.21 5.85 0.92
CA SER A 23 12.16 6.19 1.99
C SER A 23 13.50 6.50 1.35
N GLY A 24 13.86 7.78 1.26
CA GLY A 24 15.04 8.23 0.52
C GLY A 24 14.87 8.07 -1.00
N SER A 25 15.62 7.14 -1.61
CA SER A 25 15.56 6.82 -3.04
C SER A 25 14.96 5.43 -3.33
N GLU A 26 14.50 4.74 -2.30
CA GLU A 26 13.95 3.38 -2.42
C GLU A 26 12.46 3.37 -2.08
N TRP A 27 11.71 2.55 -2.82
CA TRP A 27 10.34 2.25 -2.47
C TRP A 27 10.34 1.23 -1.34
N VAL A 28 9.59 1.51 -0.28
CA VAL A 28 9.44 0.61 0.85
C VAL A 28 7.97 0.41 1.17
N TYR A 29 7.68 -0.68 1.87
CA TYR A 29 6.38 -0.91 2.48
C TYR A 29 6.51 -1.25 3.96
N VAL A 30 5.45 -0.96 4.69
CA VAL A 30 5.29 -1.35 6.09
C VAL A 30 3.95 -2.07 6.25
N CYS A 31 3.95 -3.24 6.89
CA CYS A 31 2.72 -3.94 7.21
C CYS A 31 2.07 -3.33 8.46
N TYR A 32 0.76 -3.16 8.40
CA TYR A 32 -0.08 -2.68 9.47
C TYR A 32 -1.13 -3.73 9.85
N THR A 33 -1.73 -3.56 11.02
CA THR A 33 -2.95 -4.28 11.39
C THR A 33 -4.07 -3.94 10.40
N SER A 34 -5.06 -4.82 10.25
CA SER A 34 -6.21 -4.63 9.36
C SER A 34 -6.98 -3.32 9.58
N ASN A 35 -6.78 -2.68 10.74
CA ASN A 35 -7.39 -1.41 11.11
C ASN A 35 -6.45 -0.19 10.89
N GLY A 36 -5.26 -0.37 10.29
CA GLY A 36 -4.29 0.70 9.98
C GLY A 36 -3.61 1.35 11.19
N ARG A 37 -3.97 0.96 12.41
CA ARG A 37 -3.59 1.66 13.65
C ARG A 37 -2.19 1.34 14.17
N LYS A 38 -1.65 0.17 13.84
CA LYS A 38 -0.38 -0.30 14.38
C LYS A 38 0.45 -0.95 13.28
N ALA A 39 1.70 -0.51 13.15
CA ALA A 39 2.68 -1.19 12.31
C ALA A 39 3.03 -2.55 12.94
N LEU A 40 2.86 -3.61 12.16
CA LEU A 40 3.25 -4.98 12.51
C LEU A 40 4.69 -5.27 12.08
N SER A 41 5.21 -4.55 11.09
CA SER A 41 6.57 -4.70 10.59
C SER A 41 7.33 -3.38 10.56
N ARG A 42 8.63 -3.48 10.29
CA ARG A 42 9.49 -2.34 9.94
C ARG A 42 9.41 -2.06 8.43
N GLU A 43 10.03 -0.98 8.00
CA GLU A 43 10.23 -0.66 6.57
C GLU A 43 10.94 -1.83 5.88
N ARG A 44 10.36 -2.30 4.78
CA ARG A 44 10.91 -3.34 3.92
C ARG A 44 10.97 -2.84 2.49
N PRO A 45 12.00 -3.22 1.71
CA PRO A 45 12.06 -2.84 0.29
C PRO A 45 10.82 -3.34 -0.44
N LEU A 46 10.24 -2.48 -1.28
CA LEU A 46 9.10 -2.83 -2.10
C LEU A 46 9.57 -3.61 -3.32
N ASP A 47 9.38 -4.92 -3.26
CA ASP A 47 9.62 -5.80 -4.40
C ASP A 47 8.42 -5.83 -5.36
N GLY A 48 8.69 -6.09 -6.64
CA GLY A 48 7.65 -6.16 -7.68
C GLY A 48 6.55 -7.19 -7.41
N TRP A 49 6.86 -8.27 -6.68
CA TRP A 49 5.87 -9.29 -6.30
C TRP A 49 4.91 -8.82 -5.22
N THR A 50 5.45 -8.15 -4.18
CA THR A 50 4.65 -7.51 -3.14
C THR A 50 3.70 -6.51 -3.76
N TRP A 51 4.20 -5.68 -4.69
CA TRP A 51 3.36 -4.74 -5.43
C TRP A 51 2.31 -5.43 -6.31
N ALA A 52 2.69 -6.42 -7.12
CA ALA A 52 1.79 -7.08 -8.07
C ALA A 52 0.60 -7.80 -7.39
N LEU A 53 0.78 -8.22 -6.13
CA LEU A 53 -0.27 -8.83 -5.31
C LEU A 53 -1.02 -7.80 -4.44
N SER A 54 -0.56 -6.56 -4.39
CA SER A 54 -1.14 -5.51 -3.56
C SER A 54 -2.24 -4.80 -4.33
N GLU A 55 -3.45 -4.87 -3.83
CA GLU A 55 -4.58 -4.13 -4.39
C GLU A 55 -4.71 -2.79 -3.66
N PRO A 56 -5.02 -1.68 -4.37
CA PRO A 56 -5.28 -0.42 -3.70
C PRO A 56 -6.39 -0.64 -2.68
N SER A 57 -6.13 -0.30 -1.42
CA SER A 57 -7.16 -0.34 -0.38
C SER A 57 -8.14 0.76 -0.72
N HIS A 58 -9.16 0.39 -1.50
CA HIS A 58 -10.18 1.28 -2.01
C HIS A 58 -10.93 1.84 -0.79
N THR A 59 -10.40 2.93 -0.26
CA THR A 59 -11.20 3.85 0.54
C THR A 59 -12.01 4.58 -0.51
N SER A 60 -13.05 3.93 -1.02
CA SER A 60 -13.94 4.52 -2.01
C SER A 60 -14.31 5.92 -1.50
N PRO A 61 -14.05 7.01 -2.24
CA PRO A 61 -14.92 8.15 -2.11
C PRO A 61 -16.26 7.69 -2.68
N SER A 62 -17.10 7.11 -1.81
CA SER A 62 -18.53 7.01 -2.09
C SER A 62 -19.06 8.43 -2.19
N GLY A 63 -19.00 8.98 -3.39
CA GLY A 63 -19.42 10.35 -3.67
C GLY A 63 -19.03 10.72 -5.10
N PHE A 64 -19.90 10.41 -6.05
CA PHE A 64 -20.50 11.32 -7.02
C PHE A 64 -20.95 10.56 -8.28
N ALA A 65 -22.23 10.26 -8.32
CA ALA A 65 -23.01 10.30 -9.55
C ALA A 65 -24.40 10.83 -9.17
N ASP A 66 -24.46 12.16 -9.00
CA ASP A 66 -25.66 12.95 -9.17
C ASP A 66 -26.22 12.65 -10.58
N GLN A 67 -27.44 12.14 -10.63
CA GLN A 67 -28.32 12.15 -11.81
C GLN A 67 -29.75 12.43 -11.33
#